data_AF-A0A966M0X1-F1
#
_entry.id   AF-A0A966M0X1-F1
#
_cell.length_a   1.000
_cell.length_b   1.000
_cell.length_c   1.000
_cell.angle_alpha   90.00
_cell.angle_beta   90.00
_cell.angle_gamma   90.00
#
_symmetry.space_group_name_H-M   'P 1'
#
loop_
_entity.id
_entity.type
_entity.pdbx_description
1 polymer ?
#
loop_
_entity_poly.entity_id
_entity_poly.type
_entity_poly.pdbx_seq_one_letter_code
_entity_poly.pdbx_strand_id
1 'polypeptide(L)'
;MVNGEQPFGDKPIYTNTQMPFDQLPPSVPRDNPTGVYEREFTLPVSWKNKRVVLSIGGFESLAILTINGKEVGVAKDSRLASEFDI
;
A
#
# COMPACT_ATOMS: atom_id res chain seq x y z
N MET A 1 -9.89 -12.05 7.21
CA MET A 1 -10.10 -13.50 7.24
C MET A 1 -11.58 -13.74 7.06
N VAL A 2 -12.01 -14.21 5.89
CA VAL A 2 -13.40 -14.65 5.69
C VAL A 2 -13.35 -16.17 5.79
N ASN A 3 -14.07 -16.76 6.75
CA ASN A 3 -14.15 -18.22 6.95
C ASN A 3 -12.80 -18.95 7.20
N GLY A 4 -11.82 -18.28 7.81
CA GLY A 4 -10.52 -18.88 8.12
C GLY A 4 -9.56 -18.99 6.92
N GLU A 5 -10.00 -18.54 5.74
CA GLU A 5 -9.15 -18.47 4.55
C GLU A 5 -8.62 -17.04 4.35
N GLN A 6 -7.36 -16.97 3.90
CA GLN A 6 -6.73 -15.73 3.50
C GLN A 6 -7.35 -15.32 2.14
N PRO A 7 -7.93 -14.12 2.01
CA PRO A 7 -8.62 -13.70 0.79
C PRO A 7 -7.68 -13.35 -0.37
N PHE A 8 -6.38 -13.68 -0.26
CA PHE A 8 -5.32 -13.29 -1.18
C PHE A 8 -4.68 -14.56 -1.77
N GLY A 9 -4.24 -14.47 -3.03
CA GLY A 9 -3.70 -15.63 -3.77
C GLY A 9 -2.31 -16.09 -3.32
N ASP A 10 -1.60 -15.29 -2.54
CA ASP A 10 -0.30 -15.57 -1.99
C ASP A 10 -0.37 -16.07 -0.53
N LYS A 11 0.68 -16.78 -0.12
CA LYS A 11 0.77 -17.39 1.22
C LYS A 11 1.71 -16.57 2.10
N PRO A 12 1.43 -16.48 3.41
CA PRO A 12 2.35 -15.84 4.34
C PRO A 12 3.65 -16.64 4.42
N ILE A 13 4.78 -15.94 4.53
CA ILE A 13 6.11 -16.56 4.63
C ILE A 13 6.67 -16.26 6.01
N TYR A 14 6.98 -17.32 6.76
CA TYR A 14 7.73 -17.22 8.01
C TYR A 14 9.18 -17.65 7.77
N THR A 15 10.10 -16.75 8.07
CA THR A 15 11.54 -16.99 8.08
C THR A 15 12.14 -16.25 9.26
N ASN A 16 13.16 -16.83 9.89
CA ASN A 16 13.82 -16.22 11.04
C ASN A 16 14.88 -15.19 10.61
N THR A 17 15.85 -15.62 9.79
CA THR A 17 17.02 -14.80 9.43
C THR A 17 17.18 -14.59 7.93
N GLN A 18 16.91 -15.63 7.14
CA GLN A 18 17.09 -15.57 5.69
C GLN A 18 15.98 -14.72 5.08
N MET A 19 16.30 -13.87 4.10
CA MET A 19 15.26 -13.17 3.33
C MET A 19 14.36 -14.20 2.63
N PRO A 20 13.07 -13.90 2.41
CA PRO A 20 12.16 -14.80 1.73
C PRO A 20 12.42 -14.89 0.20
N PHE A 21 13.56 -14.39 -0.28
CA PHE A 21 14.00 -14.40 -1.67
C PHE A 21 15.53 -14.30 -1.79
N ASP A 22 16.08 -14.72 -2.94
CA ASP A 22 17.53 -14.87 -3.18
C ASP A 22 18.23 -13.60 -3.69
N GLN A 23 17.50 -12.62 -4.21
CA GLN A 23 18.08 -11.42 -4.82
C GLN A 23 18.86 -10.58 -3.79
N LEU A 24 20.01 -10.05 -4.23
CA LEU A 24 20.81 -9.13 -3.42
C LEU A 24 20.25 -7.70 -3.47
N PRO A 25 20.31 -6.93 -2.37
CA PRO A 25 19.90 -5.53 -2.36
C PRO A 25 20.62 -4.69 -3.44
N PRO A 26 19.93 -3.75 -4.10
CA PRO A 26 18.54 -3.33 -3.90
C PRO A 26 17.52 -4.11 -4.77
N SER A 27 17.92 -5.24 -5.36
CA SER A 27 17.08 -5.99 -6.30
C SER A 27 16.00 -6.79 -5.58
N VAL A 28 14.84 -6.90 -6.21
CA VAL A 28 13.67 -7.68 -5.75
C VAL A 28 13.34 -8.78 -6.77
N PRO A 29 12.60 -9.84 -6.38
CA PRO A 29 12.08 -10.82 -7.33
C PRO A 29 11.32 -10.17 -8.49
N ARG A 30 11.41 -10.78 -9.68
CA ARG A 30 10.58 -10.40 -10.83
C ARG A 30 9.10 -10.62 -10.55
N ASP A 31 8.78 -11.76 -9.94
CA ASP A 31 7.44 -12.08 -9.49
C ASP A 31 7.27 -11.56 -8.05
N ASN A 32 6.72 -10.35 -7.93
CA ASN A 32 6.52 -9.66 -6.66
C ASN A 32 5.01 -9.46 -6.44
N PRO A 33 4.37 -10.21 -5.51
CA PRO A 33 2.93 -10.09 -5.24
C PRO A 33 2.50 -8.63 -5.06
N THR A 34 1.52 -8.20 -5.85
CA THR A 34 1.06 -6.81 -5.89
C THR A 34 -0.45 -6.77 -5.64
N GLY A 35 -0.86 -6.12 -4.55
CA GLY A 35 -2.26 -5.86 -4.25
C GLY A 35 -2.71 -4.56 -4.89
N VAL A 36 -3.82 -4.60 -5.64
CA VAL A 36 -4.49 -3.40 -6.17
C VAL A 36 -5.77 -3.18 -5.37
N TYR A 37 -5.88 -2.02 -4.74
CA TYR A 37 -7.04 -1.61 -3.95
C TYR A 37 -7.65 -0.36 -4.58
N GLU A 38 -8.96 -0.38 -4.79
CA GLU A 38 -9.70 0.73 -5.36
C GLU A 38 -10.90 1.07 -4.46
N ARG A 39 -11.17 2.36 -4.31
CA ARG A 39 -12.31 2.83 -3.54
C ARG A 39 -12.78 4.18 -4.06
N GLU A 40 -14.09 4.28 -4.28
CA GLU A 40 -14.76 5.56 -4.52
C GLU A 40 -15.10 6.25 -3.20
N PHE A 41 -14.95 7.57 -3.18
CA PHE A 41 -15.36 8.41 -2.06
C PHE A 41 -15.77 9.80 -2.55
N THR A 42 -16.59 10.48 -1.76
CA THR A 42 -17.05 11.85 -2.05
C THR A 42 -16.56 12.77 -0.94
N LEU A 43 -15.95 13.89 -1.32
CA LEU A 43 -15.56 14.92 -0.36
C LEU A 43 -16.78 15.76 0.05
N PRO A 44 -16.98 16.05 1.35
CA PRO A 44 -18.02 16.96 1.79
C PRO A 44 -17.86 18.36 1.19
N VAL A 45 -18.97 19.00 0.80
CA VAL A 45 -18.95 20.38 0.25
C VAL A 45 -18.30 21.37 1.22
N SER A 46 -18.40 21.14 2.53
CA SER A 46 -17.79 21.95 3.59
C SER A 46 -16.26 21.92 3.62
N TRP A 47 -15.62 21.04 2.83
CA TRP A 47 -14.18 20.97 2.67
C TRP A 47 -13.66 21.80 1.50
N LYS A 48 -14.56 22.44 0.72
CA LYS A 48 -14.17 23.33 -0.37
C LYS A 48 -13.15 24.38 0.11
N ASN A 49 -12.06 24.53 -0.66
CA ASN A 49 -10.94 25.44 -0.38
C ASN A 49 -10.15 25.13 0.90
N LYS A 50 -10.24 23.91 1.44
CA LYS A 50 -9.38 23.44 2.54
C LYS A 50 -8.31 22.49 2.00
N ARG A 51 -7.19 22.39 2.72
CA ARG A 51 -6.21 21.33 2.51
C ARG A 51 -6.86 19.99 2.86
N VAL A 52 -6.76 19.01 1.96
CA VAL A 52 -7.25 17.64 2.17
C VAL A 52 -6.06 16.70 2.14
N VAL A 53 -5.91 15.92 3.20
CA VAL A 53 -4.80 14.97 3.35
C VAL A 53 -5.36 13.56 3.45
N LEU A 54 -4.91 12.67 2.57
CA LEU A 54 -5.13 11.23 2.72
C LEU A 54 -4.03 10.66 3.63
N SER A 55 -4.43 10.07 4.75
CA SER A 55 -3.52 9.36 5.65
C SER A 55 -3.72 7.85 5.52
N ILE A 56 -2.65 7.15 5.17
CA ILE A 56 -2.58 5.68 5.16
C ILE A 56 -1.86 5.27 6.44
N GLY A 57 -2.60 4.72 7.40
CA GLY A 57 -2.07 4.38 8.73
C GLY A 57 -1.02 3.26 8.74
N GLY A 58 -0.97 2.44 7.69
CA GLY A 58 0.05 1.42 7.49
C GLY A 58 -0.21 0.60 6.23
N PHE A 59 0.85 0.14 5.59
CA PHE A 59 0.86 -0.73 4.42
C PHE A 59 2.13 -1.59 4.45
N GLU A 60 2.21 -2.64 3.64
CA GLU A 60 3.42 -3.47 3.53
C GLU A 60 3.62 -3.82 2.04
N SER A 61 4.74 -3.52 1.38
CA SER A 61 5.94 -2.78 1.84
C SER A 61 6.13 -1.40 1.16
N LEU A 62 5.41 -1.16 0.07
CA LEU A 62 5.45 0.03 -0.77
C LEU A 62 4.01 0.38 -1.15
N ALA A 63 3.65 1.66 -1.05
CA ALA A 63 2.38 2.17 -1.56
C ALA A 63 2.62 3.09 -2.74
N ILE A 64 1.85 2.90 -3.81
CA ILE A 64 1.76 3.82 -4.97
C ILE A 64 0.31 4.30 -5.01
N LEU A 65 0.12 5.62 -5.00
CA LEU A 65 -1.20 6.24 -4.91
C LEU A 65 -1.54 7.01 -6.18
N THR A 66 -2.72 6.72 -6.73
CA THR A 66 -3.33 7.49 -7.81
C THR A 66 -4.74 7.91 -7.42
N ILE A 67 -5.14 9.14 -7.76
CA ILE A 67 -6.51 9.64 -7.60
C ILE A 67 -7.00 10.18 -8.93
N ASN A 68 -8.17 9.72 -9.38
CA ASN A 68 -8.78 10.12 -10.66
C ASN A 68 -7.80 9.96 -11.85
N GLY A 69 -7.03 8.87 -11.86
CA GLY A 69 -6.04 8.56 -12.90
C GLY A 69 -4.75 9.38 -12.86
N LYS A 70 -4.53 10.22 -11.84
CA LYS A 70 -3.30 11.00 -11.65
C LYS A 70 -2.47 10.45 -10.50
N GLU A 71 -1.16 10.34 -10.71
CA GLU A 71 -0.23 9.99 -9.64
C GLU A 71 -0.22 11.07 -8.56
N VAL A 72 -0.33 10.63 -7.30
CA VAL A 72 -0.27 11.49 -6.12
C VAL A 72 1.07 11.31 -5.41
N GLY A 73 1.57 10.08 -5.33
CA GLY A 73 2.89 9.82 -4.76
C GLY A 73 3.19 8.35 -4.48
N VAL A 74 4.37 8.13 -3.92
CA VAL A 74 4.90 6.83 -3.53
C VAL A 74 5.43 6.90 -2.10
N ALA A 75 5.15 5.89 -1.28
CA ALA A 75 5.62 5.81 0.10
C ALA A 75 6.19 4.43 0.45
N LYS A 76 7.11 4.42 1.42
CA LYS A 76 7.78 3.25 2.01
C LYS A 76 7.71 3.38 3.54
N ASP A 77 8.18 2.35 4.24
CA ASP A 77 8.09 2.16 5.69
C ASP A 77 6.73 1.61 6.13
N SER A 78 6.75 0.32 6.43
CA SER A 78 5.56 -0.46 6.72
C SER A 78 5.04 -0.28 8.16
N ARG A 79 5.68 0.56 8.98
CA ARG A 79 5.32 0.77 10.38
C ARG A 79 4.98 2.22 10.72
N LEU A 80 5.04 3.13 9.75
CA LEU A 80 4.68 4.53 9.93
C LEU A 80 3.54 4.93 9.00
N ALA A 81 2.74 5.90 9.44
CA ALA A 81 1.72 6.49 8.60
C ALA A 81 2.35 7.28 7.45
N SER A 82 1.70 7.25 6.29
CA SER A 82 2.07 8.09 5.14
C SER A 82 0.93 9.03 4.79
N GLU A 83 1.27 10.29 4.53
CA GLU A 83 0.32 11.38 4.29
C GLU A 83 0.53 12.00 2.91
N PHE A 84 -0.58 12.25 2.21
CA PHE A 84 -0.59 12.78 0.85
C PHE A 84 -1.59 13.93 0.72
N ASP A 85 -1.17 15.05 0.14
CA ASP A 85 -2.07 16.14 -0.24
C ASP A 85 -2.83 15.77 -1.53
N ILE A 86 -4.17 15.86 -1.51
CA ILE A 86 -5.06 15.37 -2.59
C ILE A 86 -6.11 16.38 -3.04
#